data_AF-A0A1J3HJ52-F1
#
_entry.id   AF-A0A1J3HJ52-F1
#
_cell.length_a   1.000
_cell.length_b   1.000
_cell.length_c   1.000
_cell.angle_alpha   90.00
_cell.angle_beta   90.00
_cell.angle_gamma   90.00
#
_symmetry.space_group_name_H-M   'P 1'
#
loop_
_entity.id
_entity.type
_entity.pdbx_description
1 polymer ?
#
loop_
_entity_poly.entity_id
_entity_poly.type
_entity_poly.pdbx_seq_one_letter_code
_entity_poly.pdbx_strand_id
1 'polypeptide(L)' 'SDMGVSMTLLGNFSAFEYDVVPWAMEAVLDHIKQSYGNPPVYILENGRPMKQGLQDTPRIEYLQAYIGAVLKSIS' A
#
# COMPACT_ATOMS: atom_id res chain seq x y z
N SER A 1 6.67 19.19 18.29
CA SER A 1 5.24 19.07 18.60
C SER A 1 4.52 18.69 17.32
N ASP A 2 4.31 17.40 17.12
CA ASP A 2 3.44 16.90 16.06
C ASP A 2 2.13 16.44 16.70
N MET A 3 1.02 16.77 16.08
CA MET A 3 -0.30 16.61 16.67
C MET A 3 -0.72 15.15 16.57
N GLY A 4 -0.51 14.40 17.66
CA GLY A 4 -1.21 13.15 17.90
C GLY A 4 -2.70 13.43 18.07
N VAL A 5 -3.45 13.46 16.97
CA VAL A 5 -4.91 13.46 17.01
C VAL A 5 -5.34 12.14 17.66
N SER A 6 -5.73 12.21 18.93
CA SER A 6 -6.46 11.12 19.57
C SER A 6 -7.88 11.14 19.05
N MET A 7 -8.14 10.37 18.00
CA MET A 7 -9.49 10.09 17.51
C MET A 7 -10.23 9.33 18.61
N THR A 8 -10.96 10.07 19.46
CA THR A 8 -11.83 9.46 20.47
C THR A 8 -13.10 9.01 19.75
N LEU A 9 -13.05 7.79 19.22
CA LEU A 9 -14.10 7.22 18.38
C LEU A 9 -15.22 6.62 19.26
N LEU A 10 -16.37 7.28 19.29
CA LEU A 10 -17.58 6.90 20.04
C LEU A 10 -18.37 5.77 19.35
N GLY A 11 -17.68 4.79 18.77
CA GLY A 11 -18.28 3.67 18.04
C GLY A 11 -17.37 2.46 17.96
N ASN A 12 -17.96 1.27 17.76
CA ASN A 12 -17.20 0.05 17.53
C ASN A 12 -16.72 0.01 16.07
N PHE A 13 -15.58 0.66 15.80
CA PHE A 13 -14.92 0.56 14.51
C PHE A 13 -13.98 -0.65 14.54
N SER A 14 -14.24 -1.66 13.72
CA SER A 14 -13.20 -2.62 13.38
C SER A 14 -12.10 -1.83 12.67
N ALA A 15 -10.92 -1.73 13.27
CA ALA A 15 -9.75 -1.21 12.57
C ALA A 15 -9.62 -1.99 11.26
N PHE A 16 -9.77 -1.32 10.12
CA PHE A 16 -9.71 -1.96 8.81
C PHE A 16 -8.37 -2.67 8.69
N GLU A 17 -8.38 -4.00 8.75
CA GLU A 17 -7.27 -4.78 8.22
C GLU A 17 -7.44 -4.74 6.71
N TYR A 18 -6.56 -4.01 6.02
CA TYR A 18 -6.58 -3.93 4.57
C TYR A 18 -6.06 -5.25 4.00
N ASP A 19 -6.83 -5.83 3.07
CA ASP A 19 -6.39 -6.99 2.32
C ASP A 19 -5.10 -6.66 1.53
N VAL A 20 -4.19 -7.63 1.47
CA VAL A 20 -2.95 -7.52 0.69
C VAL A 20 -3.27 -7.92 -0.75
N VAL A 21 -3.31 -6.94 -1.66
CA VAL A 21 -3.78 -7.14 -3.05
C VAL A 21 -2.74 -6.65 -4.07
N PRO A 22 -1.57 -7.31 -4.20
CA PRO A 22 -0.47 -6.82 -5.03
C PRO A 22 -0.82 -6.77 -6.52
N TRP A 23 -1.63 -7.71 -7.01
CA TRP A 23 -2.07 -7.74 -8.42
C TRP A 23 -2.84 -6.48 -8.82
N ALA A 24 -3.50 -5.79 -7.88
CA ALA A 24 -4.19 -4.55 -8.17
C ALA A 24 -3.22 -3.41 -8.49
N MET A 25 -2.02 -3.40 -7.88
CA MET A 25 -0.96 -2.44 -8.22
C MET A 25 -0.50 -2.63 -9.67
N GLU A 26 -0.31 -3.88 -10.10
CA GLU A 26 0.02 -4.23 -11.50
C GLU A 26 -1.07 -3.72 -12.45
N ALA A 27 -2.34 -4.04 -12.17
CA ALA A 27 -3.47 -3.61 -12.99
C ALA A 27 -3.62 -2.08 -13.08
N VAL A 28 -3.39 -1.34 -11.99
CA VAL A 28 -3.44 0.13 -11.98
C VAL A 28 -2.32 0.72 -12.83
N LEU A 29 -1.09 0.22 -12.70
CA LEU A 29 0.05 0.71 -13.47
C LEU A 29 -0.12 0.42 -14.97
N ASP A 30 -0.64 -0.76 -15.32
CA ASP A 30 -0.98 -1.10 -16.71
C ASP A 30 -2.09 -0.20 -17.26
N HIS A 31 -3.12 0.08 -16.45
CA HIS A 31 -4.17 1.00 -16.84
C HIS A 31 -3.63 2.41 -17.09
N ILE A 32 -2.72 2.91 -16.24
CA ILE A 32 -2.07 4.22 -16.44
C ILE A 32 -1.26 4.22 -17.73
N LYS A 33 -0.48 3.16 -17.97
CA LYS A 33 0.33 2.98 -19.17
C LYS A 33 -0.53 3.07 -20.44
N GLN A 34 -1.63 2.32 -20.48
CA GLN A 34 -2.51 2.25 -21.66
C GLN A 34 -3.34 3.53 -21.86
N SER A 35 -3.81 4.14 -20.76
CA SER A 35 -4.76 5.25 -20.85
C SER A 35 -4.10 6.62 -21.03
N TYR A 36 -2.84 6.78 -20.61
CA TYR A 36 -2.15 8.08 -20.57
C TYR A 36 -0.85 8.12 -21.38
N GLY A 37 -0.60 7.12 -22.23
CA GLY A 37 0.58 7.10 -23.10
C GLY A 37 1.89 6.82 -22.37
N ASN A 38 1.84 5.95 -21.36
CA ASN A 38 2.98 5.52 -20.56
C ASN A 38 3.86 6.66 -20.00
N PRO A 39 3.30 7.60 -19.23
CA PRO A 39 4.08 8.66 -18.62
C PRO A 39 5.04 8.08 -17.55
N PRO A 40 6.13 8.77 -17.20
CA PRO A 40 6.90 8.44 -16.00
C PRO A 40 6.01 8.49 -14.75
N VAL A 41 5.99 7.41 -13.96
CA VAL A 41 5.20 7.30 -12.73
C VAL A 41 6.12 7.19 -11.51
N TYR A 42 5.81 7.96 -10.46
CA TYR A 42 6.48 7.88 -9.17
C TYR A 42 5.45 7.48 -8.10
N ILE A 43 5.65 6.32 -7.48
CA ILE A 43 4.85 5.89 -6.34
C ILE A 43 5.39 6.59 -5.09
N LEU A 44 4.68 7.62 -4.63
CA LEU A 44 5.11 8.41 -3.48
C LEU A 44 4.82 7.70 -2.15
N GLU A 45 3.78 6.87 -2.10
CA GLU A 45 3.38 6.14 -0.91
C GLU A 45 2.96 4.71 -1.24
N ASN A 46 3.47 3.75 -0.45
CA ASN A 46 3.03 2.37 -0.43
C ASN A 46 3.44 1.75 0.91
N GLY A 47 2.49 1.26 1.70
CA GLY A 47 2.80 0.71 3.01
C GLY A 47 1.64 -0.01 3.66
N ARG A 48 1.97 -0.80 4.69
CA ARG A 48 1.00 -1.52 5.52
C ARG A 48 1.03 -0.97 6.95
N PRO A 49 -0.10 -0.45 7.47
CA PRO A 49 -0.17 -0.04 8.86
C PRO A 49 0.06 -1.25 9.77
N MET A 50 0.82 -1.08 10.84
CA MET A 50 1.08 -2.13 11.82
C MET A 50 0.93 -1.55 13.23
N LYS A 51 0.48 -2.40 14.15
CA LYS A 51 0.65 -2.13 15.58
C LYS A 51 2.14 -2.11 15.91
N GLN A 52 2.53 -1.31 16.89
CA GLN A 52 3.92 -1.22 17.33
C GLN A 52 4.42 -2.59 17.81
N GLY A 53 5.61 -2.99 17.35
CA GLY A 53 6.22 -4.27 17.68
C GLY A 53 7.45 -4.53 16.82
N LEU A 54 8.30 -5.48 17.24
CA LEU A 54 9.49 -5.89 16.51
C LEU A 54 9.20 -6.99 15.47
N GLN A 55 8.06 -7.67 15.58
CA GLN A 55 7.64 -8.71 14.65
C GLN A 55 6.97 -8.09 13.43
N ASP A 56 7.78 -7.76 12.43
CA ASP A 56 7.36 -6.99 11.26
C ASP A 56 7.23 -7.82 9.97
N THR A 57 7.22 -9.15 10.10
CA THR A 57 7.06 -10.09 8.97
C THR A 57 5.91 -9.72 8.04
N PRO A 58 4.71 -9.36 8.53
CA PRO A 58 3.61 -9.00 7.64
C PRO A 58 3.87 -7.75 6.77
N ARG A 59 4.66 -6.78 7.27
CA ARG A 59 5.06 -5.62 6.48
C ARG A 59 6.13 -5.99 5.45
N ILE A 60 7.06 -6.88 5.81
CA ILE A 60 8.07 -7.41 4.90
C ILE A 60 7.40 -8.13 3.73
N GLU A 61 6.47 -9.05 4.01
CA GLU A 61 5.71 -9.79 3.01
C GLU A 61 4.90 -8.85 2.10
N TYR A 62 4.23 -7.84 2.69
CA TYR A 62 3.53 -6.80 1.93
C TYR A 62 4.47 -6.08 0.95
N LEU A 63 5.61 -5.57 1.44
CA LEU A 63 6.54 -4.82 0.60
C LEU A 63 7.14 -5.69 -0.51
N GLN A 64 7.52 -6.93 -0.20
CA GLN A 64 8.01 -7.89 -1.20
C GLN A 64 6.99 -8.13 -2.30
N ALA A 65 5.73 -8.34 -1.93
CA ALA A 65 4.67 -8.62 -2.89
C ALA A 65 4.38 -7.42 -3.80
N TYR A 66 4.30 -6.20 -3.25
CA TYR A 66 4.04 -4.98 -4.04
C TYR A 66 5.24 -4.57 -4.90
N ILE A 67 6.48 -4.75 -4.43
CA ILE A 67 7.67 -4.59 -5.28
C ILE A 67 7.61 -5.57 -6.46
N GLY A 68 7.23 -6.83 -6.20
CA GLY A 68 7.03 -7.83 -7.25
C GLY A 68 5.99 -7.42 -8.29
N ALA A 69 4.85 -6.85 -7.85
CA ALA A 69 3.82 -6.35 -8.76
C ALA A 69 4.32 -5.17 -9.61
N VAL A 70 5.06 -4.23 -9.02
CA VAL A 70 5.69 -3.12 -9.77
C VAL A 70 6.67 -3.66 -10.80
N LEU A 71 7.54 -4.60 -10.44
CA LEU A 71 8.51 -5.21 -11.36
C LEU A 71 7.82 -5.89 -12.56
N LYS A 72 6.69 -6.58 -12.33
CA LYS A 72 5.88 -7.15 -13.41
C LYS A 72 5.33 -6.09 -14.36
N SER A 73 4.85 -4.96 -13.83
CA SER A 73 4.30 -3.87 -14.66
C SER A 73 5.37 -3.10 -15.48
N ILE A 74 6.65 -3.24 -15.12
CA ILE A 74 7.78 -2.66 -15.85
C ILE A 74 8.24 -3.60 -16.98
N SER A 75 8.10 -4.90 -16.76
CA SER A 75 8.52 -5.96 -17.71
C SER A 75 7.70 -5.91 -19.00
#